data_AF-A0A970UWB4-F1
#
_entry.id   AF-A0A970UWB4-F1
#
_cell.length_a   1.000
_cell.length_b   1.000
_cell.length_c   1.000
_cell.angle_alpha   90.00
_cell.angle_beta   90.00
_cell.angle_gamma   90.00
#
_symmetry.space_group_name_H-M   'P 1'
#
loop_
_entity.id
_entity.type
_entity.pdbx_description
1 polymer ?
#
loop_
_entity_poly.entity_id
_entity_poly.type
_entity_poly.pdbx_seq_one_letter_code
_entity_poly.pdbx_strand_id
1 'polypeptide(L)'
;MTKLEKILEQYEDFELAFLVKYKFNSYLETSKQAITSELSKRELTKEKLENLIAKYEHQRFHDSLLRCPRCFSTKIGKDSVVFWNTYGRIGLADNIAVFDGMRGKETYKEKLTCMVCDFVINDPNSGGLIALSDAVSRFFQKIWENITNKNRH
;
A
#
# COMPACT_ATOMS: atom_id res chain seq x y z
N MET A 1 -3.40 22.87 16.47
CA MET A 1 -3.41 21.51 15.90
C MET A 1 -3.58 21.57 14.40
N THR A 2 -2.58 21.14 13.63
CA THR A 2 -2.63 21.08 12.16
C THR A 2 -3.32 19.80 11.66
N LYS A 3 -3.68 19.76 10.37
CA LYS A 3 -4.24 18.54 9.74
C LYS A 3 -3.24 17.37 9.80
N LEU A 4 -1.94 17.66 9.66
CA LEU A 4 -0.88 16.66 9.72
C LEU A 4 -0.76 16.05 11.12
N GLU A 5 -0.76 16.87 12.17
CA GLU A 5 -0.74 16.39 13.56
C GLU A 5 -1.89 15.42 13.85
N LYS A 6 -3.12 15.75 13.42
CA LYS A 6 -4.28 14.87 13.56
C LYS A 6 -4.10 13.52 12.86
N ILE A 7 -3.41 13.49 11.72
CA ILE A 7 -3.11 12.24 11.00
C ILE A 7 -2.07 11.44 11.76
N LEU A 8 -0.98 12.09 12.21
CA LEU A 8 0.10 11.44 12.95
C LEU A 8 -0.39 10.84 14.28
N GLU A 9 -1.34 11.49 14.96
CA GLU A 9 -1.95 10.95 16.18
C GLU A 9 -2.66 9.62 15.96
N GLN A 10 -3.23 9.40 14.76
CA GLN A 10 -3.91 8.16 14.41
C GLN A 10 -2.96 7.03 14.02
N TYR A 11 -1.66 7.32 13.87
CA TYR A 11 -0.68 6.31 13.49
C TYR A 11 -0.23 5.55 14.72
N GLU A 12 -0.11 4.23 14.59
CA GLU A 12 0.54 3.39 15.58
C GLU A 12 2.06 3.60 15.54
N ASP A 13 2.76 3.29 16.62
CA ASP A 13 4.19 3.59 16.75
C ASP A 13 5.04 2.88 15.68
N PHE A 14 4.66 1.66 15.29
CA PHE A 14 5.33 0.95 14.20
C PHE A 14 5.11 1.65 12.85
N GLU A 15 3.91 2.21 12.62
CA GLU A 15 3.60 2.96 11.40
C GLU A 15 4.43 4.25 11.35
N LEU A 16 4.59 4.94 12.48
CA LEU A 16 5.49 6.09 12.58
C LEU A 16 6.94 5.69 12.26
N ALA A 17 7.40 4.53 12.74
CA ALA A 17 8.74 4.03 12.41
C ALA A 17 8.93 3.82 10.90
N PHE A 18 7.95 3.21 10.22
CA PHE A 18 8.03 3.03 8.76
C PHE A 18 7.84 4.32 7.98
N LEU A 19 7.02 5.26 8.45
CA LEU A 19 6.93 6.60 7.87
C LEU A 19 8.28 7.30 7.94
N VAL A 20 8.97 7.21 9.08
CA VAL A 20 10.30 7.79 9.24
C VAL A 20 11.30 7.13 8.29
N LYS A 21 11.32 5.80 8.25
CA LYS A 21 12.21 4.99 7.39
C LYS A 21 12.10 5.35 5.91
N TYR A 22 10.89 5.59 5.42
CA TYR A 22 10.64 5.69 3.98
C TYR A 22 10.32 7.09 3.46
N LYS A 23 9.80 7.99 4.30
CA LYS A 23 9.27 9.29 3.85
C LYS A 23 9.86 10.50 4.57
N PHE A 24 10.54 10.34 5.70
CA PHE A 24 11.00 11.49 6.49
C PHE A 24 11.81 12.50 5.66
N ASN A 25 12.73 11.99 4.84
CA ASN A 25 13.62 12.82 4.04
C ASN A 25 12.93 13.49 2.85
N SER A 26 11.78 12.97 2.38
CA SER A 26 11.02 13.57 1.27
C SER A 26 10.07 14.69 1.73
N TYR A 27 9.86 14.85 3.04
CA TYR A 27 8.97 15.88 3.56
C TYR A 27 9.62 17.26 3.64
N LEU A 28 8.79 18.30 3.59
CA LEU A 28 9.20 19.67 3.88
C LEU A 28 9.57 19.81 5.36
N GLU A 29 10.42 20.78 5.70
CA GLU A 29 10.91 21.00 7.07
C GLU A 29 9.79 21.17 8.09
N THR A 30 8.70 21.87 7.75
CA THR A 30 7.52 22.02 8.63
C THR A 30 6.86 20.68 8.96
N SER A 31 6.81 19.77 8.00
CA SER A 31 6.26 18.42 8.19
C SER A 31 7.23 17.55 9.00
N LYS A 32 8.54 17.65 8.75
CA LYS A 32 9.56 16.98 9.56
C LYS A 32 9.48 17.41 11.03
N GLN A 33 9.30 18.71 11.29
CA GLN A 33 9.12 19.23 12.66
C GLN A 33 7.90 18.63 13.35
N ALA A 34 6.76 18.56 12.65
CA ALA A 34 5.55 17.94 13.20
C ALA A 34 5.76 16.45 13.51
N ILE A 35 6.43 15.71 12.61
CA ILE A 35 6.78 14.30 12.84
C ILE A 35 7.71 14.17 14.05
N THR A 36 8.81 14.94 14.10
CA THR A 36 9.76 14.91 15.22
C THR A 36 9.10 15.28 16.56
N SER A 37 8.14 16.21 16.55
CA SER A 37 7.38 16.59 17.73
C SER A 37 6.51 15.42 18.21
N GLU A 38 5.81 14.72 17.31
CA GLU A 38 4.99 13.56 17.68
C GLU A 38 5.86 12.38 18.17
N LEU A 39 7.02 12.14 17.53
CA LEU A 39 7.98 11.13 18.00
C LEU A 39 8.48 11.45 19.41
N SER A 40 8.83 12.72 19.67
CA SER A 40 9.27 13.17 20.99
C SER A 40 8.18 13.03 22.05
N LYS A 41 6.93 13.39 21.71
CA LYS A 41 5.75 13.27 22.58
C LYS A 41 5.50 11.81 23.02
N ARG A 42 5.83 10.85 22.16
CA ARG A 42 5.71 9.40 22.43
C ARG A 42 7.00 8.75 22.89
N GLU A 43 8.05 9.54 23.15
CA GLU A 43 9.38 9.07 23.54
C GLU A 43 9.96 8.02 22.57
N LEU A 44 9.68 8.15 21.27
CA LEU A 44 10.14 7.25 20.23
C LEU A 44 11.55 7.65 19.75
N THR A 45 12.55 7.10 20.42
CA THR A 45 13.96 7.27 20.05
C THR A 45 14.30 6.52 18.76
N LYS A 46 15.39 6.89 18.10
CA LYS A 46 15.88 6.20 16.90
C LYS A 46 16.00 4.68 17.11
N GLU A 47 16.56 4.26 18.25
CA GLU A 47 16.70 2.85 18.62
C GLU A 47 15.34 2.16 18.74
N LYS A 48 14.35 2.79 19.40
CA LYS A 48 12.98 2.23 19.47
C LYS A 48 12.36 2.07 18.08
N LEU A 49 12.54 3.05 17.20
CA LEU A 49 12.04 2.97 15.82
C LEU A 49 12.69 1.82 15.05
N GLU A 50 14.02 1.66 15.15
CA GLU A 50 14.74 0.55 14.52
C GLU A 50 14.29 -0.82 15.04
N ASN A 51 14.08 -0.94 16.35
CA ASN A 51 13.54 -2.15 16.98
C ASN A 51 12.11 -2.46 16.51
N LEU A 52 11.25 -1.45 16.36
CA LEU A 52 9.90 -1.62 15.81
C LEU A 52 9.95 -2.11 14.37
N ILE A 53 10.81 -1.52 13.53
CA ILE A 53 10.99 -1.94 12.14
C ILE A 53 11.42 -3.41 12.09
N ALA A 54 12.46 -3.79 12.84
CA ALA A 54 12.99 -5.16 12.85
C ALA A 54 11.95 -6.18 13.34
N LYS A 55 11.15 -5.82 14.36
CA LYS A 55 10.07 -6.65 14.88
C LYS A 55 9.00 -6.92 13.82
N TYR A 56 8.58 -5.89 13.09
CA TYR A 56 7.49 -6.00 12.13
C TYR A 56 7.94 -6.55 10.77
N GLU A 57 9.21 -6.41 10.40
CA GLU A 57 9.77 -6.95 9.14
C GLU A 57 9.60 -8.47 8.99
N HIS A 58 9.54 -9.19 10.12
CA HIS A 58 9.32 -10.64 10.14
C HIS A 58 7.92 -11.06 10.59
N GLN A 59 7.05 -10.09 10.89
CA GLN A 59 5.73 -10.37 11.43
C GLN A 59 4.80 -10.93 10.34
N ARG A 60 4.13 -12.04 10.68
CA ARG A 60 3.07 -12.61 9.85
C ARG A 60 1.73 -12.26 10.48
N PHE A 61 0.84 -11.71 9.67
CA PHE A 61 -0.54 -11.41 10.05
C PHE A 61 -1.44 -12.52 9.48
N HIS A 62 -2.29 -13.09 10.34
CA HIS A 62 -3.27 -14.11 9.98
C HIS A 62 -4.69 -13.54 9.93
N ASP A 63 -4.81 -12.27 9.57
CA ASP A 63 -6.09 -11.60 9.36
C ASP A 63 -6.43 -11.49 7.88
N SER A 64 -7.70 -11.20 7.58
CA SER A 64 -8.20 -10.99 6.22
C SER A 64 -8.08 -9.53 5.76
N LEU A 65 -7.27 -8.70 6.44
CA LEU A 65 -7.18 -7.28 6.16
C LEU A 65 -6.18 -7.01 5.04
N LEU A 66 -6.51 -6.06 4.15
CA LEU A 66 -5.55 -5.57 3.18
C LEU A 66 -4.49 -4.74 3.91
N ARG A 67 -3.25 -5.22 3.89
CA ARG A 67 -2.09 -4.59 4.51
C ARG A 67 -1.07 -4.21 3.46
N CYS A 68 -0.35 -3.12 3.69
CA CYS A 68 0.81 -2.77 2.89
C CYS A 68 1.87 -3.88 3.02
N PRO A 69 2.40 -4.44 1.93
CA PRO A 69 3.41 -5.49 2.01
C PRO A 69 4.77 -5.00 2.53
N ARG A 70 4.99 -3.68 2.59
CA ARG A 70 6.25 -3.06 3.01
C ARG A 70 6.28 -2.68 4.49
N CYS A 71 5.17 -2.17 5.02
CA CYS A 71 5.09 -1.68 6.40
C CYS A 71 3.94 -2.31 7.20
N PHE A 72 3.16 -3.22 6.62
CA PHE A 72 2.05 -3.94 7.26
C PHE A 72 0.88 -3.11 7.78
N SER A 73 0.90 -1.79 7.56
CA SER A 73 -0.20 -0.88 7.87
C SER A 73 -1.45 -1.21 7.04
N THR A 74 -2.62 -1.05 7.65
CA THR A 74 -3.94 -1.12 7.01
C THR A 74 -4.40 0.23 6.45
N LYS A 75 -3.63 1.31 6.64
CA LYS A 75 -3.94 2.66 6.14
C LYS A 75 -3.64 2.75 4.65
N ILE A 76 -4.56 2.25 3.83
CA ILE A 76 -4.48 2.22 2.38
C ILE A 76 -5.37 3.32 1.79
N GLY A 77 -4.76 4.24 1.06
CA GLY A 77 -5.45 5.24 0.26
C GLY A 77 -5.94 4.63 -1.04
N LYS A 78 -7.13 5.08 -1.47
CA LYS A 78 -7.77 4.69 -2.73
C LYS A 78 -7.99 5.92 -3.58
N ASP A 79 -7.35 5.96 -4.73
CA ASP A 79 -7.52 7.02 -5.71
C ASP A 79 -8.21 6.46 -6.95
N SER A 80 -9.26 7.14 -7.41
CA SER A 80 -9.90 6.82 -8.68
C SER A 80 -9.07 7.43 -9.80
N VAL A 81 -8.45 6.61 -10.64
CA VAL A 81 -7.60 7.07 -11.75
C VAL A 81 -8.20 6.66 -13.08
N VAL A 82 -8.08 7.56 -14.06
CA VAL A 82 -8.46 7.26 -15.45
C VAL A 82 -7.61 6.11 -15.94
N PHE A 83 -8.24 5.03 -16.36
CA PHE A 83 -7.60 3.85 -16.90
C PHE A 83 -7.38 4.03 -18.41
N TRP A 84 -6.12 4.05 -18.83
CA TRP A 84 -5.74 4.28 -20.23
C TRP A 84 -4.85 3.18 -20.82
N ASN A 85 -4.35 2.25 -20.00
CA ASN A 85 -3.48 1.16 -20.47
C ASN A 85 -4.30 -0.06 -20.95
N THR A 86 -4.65 -0.07 -22.24
CA THR A 86 -5.36 -1.18 -22.91
C THR A 86 -4.43 -2.15 -23.65
N TYR A 87 -3.11 -1.92 -23.65
CA TYR A 87 -2.15 -2.75 -24.38
C TYR A 87 -1.81 -4.04 -23.59
N GLY A 88 -2.28 -5.19 -24.12
CA GLY A 88 -1.76 -6.52 -23.78
C GLY A 88 -2.43 -7.29 -22.62
N ARG A 89 -3.62 -6.90 -22.15
CA ARG A 89 -4.37 -7.67 -21.14
C ARG A 89 -5.70 -8.16 -21.71
N ILE A 90 -5.91 -9.48 -21.63
CA ILE A 90 -7.11 -10.18 -22.13
C ILE A 90 -8.08 -10.34 -20.96
N GLY A 91 -9.14 -9.54 -20.92
CA GLY A 91 -10.18 -9.59 -19.87
C GLY A 91 -11.46 -8.81 -20.23
N LEU A 92 -12.60 -9.23 -19.68
CA LEU A 92 -13.94 -8.67 -19.99
C LEU A 92 -14.06 -7.17 -19.64
N ALA A 93 -13.42 -6.74 -18.54
CA ALA A 93 -13.39 -5.34 -18.11
C ALA A 93 -12.55 -4.45 -19.04
N ASP A 94 -11.59 -5.04 -19.75
CA ASP A 94 -10.70 -4.30 -20.65
C ASP A 94 -11.37 -4.08 -22.02
N ASN A 95 -12.27 -4.99 -22.44
CA ASN A 95 -13.15 -4.77 -23.59
C ASN A 95 -14.12 -3.59 -23.38
N ILE A 96 -14.62 -3.41 -22.15
CA ILE A 96 -15.47 -2.27 -21.79
C ILE A 96 -14.67 -0.97 -21.86
N ALA A 97 -13.44 -0.94 -21.34
CA ALA A 97 -12.58 0.25 -21.41
C ALA A 97 -12.20 0.66 -22.84
N VAL A 98 -11.91 -0.29 -23.72
CA VAL A 98 -11.67 0.00 -25.14
C VAL A 98 -12.93 0.54 -25.82
N PHE A 99 -14.08 -0.07 -25.54
CA PHE A 99 -15.37 0.34 -26.11
C PHE A 99 -15.86 1.70 -25.59
N ASP A 100 -15.66 2.00 -24.32
CA ASP A 100 -15.94 3.30 -23.71
C ASP A 100 -14.99 4.37 -24.25
N GLY A 101 -13.69 4.06 -24.42
CA GLY A 101 -12.73 4.94 -25.08
C GLY A 101 -13.13 5.28 -26.52
N MET A 102 -13.65 4.31 -27.29
CA MET A 102 -14.21 4.55 -28.63
C MET A 102 -15.47 5.43 -28.63
N ARG A 103 -16.18 5.51 -27.50
CA ARG A 103 -17.37 6.36 -27.30
C ARG A 103 -17.06 7.69 -26.60
N GLY A 104 -15.78 8.00 -26.34
CA GLY A 104 -15.35 9.20 -25.63
C GLY A 104 -15.68 9.17 -24.13
N LYS A 105 -15.84 7.98 -23.52
CA LYS A 105 -16.07 7.80 -22.09
C LYS A 105 -14.79 7.38 -21.38
N GLU A 106 -14.47 8.06 -20.29
CA GLU A 106 -13.35 7.70 -19.42
C GLU A 106 -13.76 6.54 -18.50
N THR A 107 -13.01 5.44 -18.53
CA THR A 107 -13.12 4.40 -17.50
C THR A 107 -12.19 4.70 -16.34
N TYR A 108 -12.68 4.52 -15.12
CA TYR A 108 -11.91 4.73 -13.89
C TYR A 108 -11.63 3.41 -13.18
N LYS A 109 -10.43 3.24 -12.63
CA LYS A 109 -10.04 2.08 -11.79
C LYS A 109 -9.37 2.58 -10.49
N GLU A 110 -9.46 1.78 -9.43
CA GLU A 110 -8.85 2.11 -8.13
C GLU A 110 -7.31 1.89 -8.17
N LYS A 111 -6.56 2.95 -7.88
CA LYS A 111 -5.15 2.90 -7.49
C LYS A 111 -5.07 2.80 -5.97
N LEU A 112 -4.28 1.86 -5.47
CA LEU A 112 -4.12 1.61 -4.04
C LEU A 112 -2.71 1.99 -3.61
N THR A 113 -2.59 2.91 -2.66
CA THR A 113 -1.30 3.40 -2.16
C THR A 113 -1.28 3.37 -0.63
N CYS A 114 -0.19 2.90 -0.03
CA CYS A 114 -0.03 2.94 1.42
C CYS A 114 0.20 4.38 1.90
N MET A 115 -0.63 4.87 2.82
CA MET A 115 -0.51 6.24 3.37
C MET A 115 0.70 6.41 4.32
N VAL A 116 1.28 5.31 4.77
CA VAL A 116 2.42 5.32 5.71
C VAL A 116 3.75 5.40 4.97
N CYS A 117 3.96 4.55 3.96
CA CYS A 117 5.25 4.42 3.27
C CYS A 117 5.23 4.74 1.77
N ASP A 118 4.10 5.24 1.26
CA ASP A 118 3.84 5.55 -0.16
C ASP A 118 4.06 4.39 -1.13
N PHE A 119 4.08 3.16 -0.62
CA PHE A 119 4.17 1.99 -1.46
C PHE A 119 2.88 1.82 -2.27
N VAL A 120 3.02 1.77 -3.59
CA VAL A 120 1.90 1.53 -4.51
C VAL A 120 1.61 0.04 -4.55
N ILE A 121 0.45 -0.33 -4.00
CA ILE A 121 -0.01 -1.72 -3.90
C ILE A 121 -0.60 -2.17 -5.24
N ASN A 122 -1.35 -1.30 -5.88
CA ASN A 122 -1.96 -1.55 -7.18
C ASN A 122 -2.00 -0.25 -7.98
N ASP A 123 -1.45 -0.26 -9.19
CA ASP A 123 -1.60 0.84 -10.15
C ASP A 123 -2.18 0.29 -11.45
N PRO A 124 -3.44 0.63 -11.79
CA PRO A 124 -4.10 0.10 -12.97
C PRO A 124 -3.42 0.56 -14.27
N ASN A 125 -2.62 1.63 -14.26
CA ASN A 125 -1.93 2.17 -15.44
C ASN A 125 -0.44 1.80 -15.51
N SER A 126 0.07 0.99 -14.58
CA SER A 126 1.45 0.51 -14.63
C SER A 126 1.65 -0.55 -15.74
N GLY A 127 1.72 -0.10 -17.00
CA GLY A 127 2.04 -0.93 -18.15
C GLY A 127 3.55 -1.09 -18.35
N GLY A 128 4.07 -2.32 -18.23
CA GLY A 128 5.33 -2.70 -18.89
C GLY A 128 6.34 -3.54 -18.11
N LEU A 129 6.24 -3.72 -16.78
CA LEU A 129 7.20 -4.54 -16.03
C LEU A 129 6.59 -5.26 -14.82
N ILE A 130 5.34 -5.73 -14.91
CA ILE A 130 4.82 -6.63 -13.87
C ILE A 130 3.95 -7.75 -14.47
N ALA A 131 4.54 -8.56 -15.36
CA ALA A 131 4.14 -9.97 -15.48
C ALA A 131 4.40 -10.75 -14.17
N LEU A 132 5.07 -10.12 -13.20
CA LEU A 132 5.30 -10.64 -11.86
C LEU A 132 4.08 -10.53 -10.93
N SER A 133 3.11 -9.63 -11.12
CA SER A 133 1.97 -9.49 -10.19
C SER A 133 0.87 -10.51 -10.48
N ASP A 134 0.71 -10.89 -11.75
CA ASP A 134 -0.15 -12.01 -12.13
C ASP A 134 0.48 -13.36 -11.75
N ALA A 135 1.80 -13.48 -11.83
CA ALA A 135 2.50 -14.68 -11.36
C ALA A 135 2.47 -14.78 -9.84
N VAL A 136 2.68 -13.67 -9.12
CA VAL A 136 2.61 -13.58 -7.67
C VAL A 136 1.17 -13.76 -7.18
N SER A 137 0.17 -13.16 -7.82
CA SER A 137 -1.25 -13.39 -7.50
C SER A 137 -1.66 -14.84 -7.75
N ARG A 138 -1.29 -15.43 -8.89
CA ARG A 138 -1.53 -16.87 -9.16
C ARG A 138 -0.79 -17.78 -8.19
N PHE A 139 0.40 -17.38 -7.75
CA PHE A 139 1.17 -18.10 -6.73
C PHE A 139 0.48 -18.04 -5.36
N PHE A 140 0.02 -16.86 -4.93
CA PHE A 140 -0.76 -16.70 -3.70
C PHE A 140 -2.11 -17.43 -3.76
N GLN A 141 -2.78 -17.42 -4.91
CA GLN A 141 -4.03 -18.15 -5.13
C GLN A 141 -3.82 -19.67 -5.06
N LYS A 142 -2.76 -20.20 -5.69
CA LYS A 142 -2.36 -21.62 -5.56
C LYS A 142 -1.97 -22.01 -4.14
N ILE A 143 -1.27 -21.14 -3.40
CA ILE A 143 -0.94 -21.39 -1.99
C ILE A 143 -2.23 -21.47 -1.16
N TRP A 144 -3.18 -20.56 -1.38
CA TRP A 144 -4.44 -20.53 -0.66
C TRP A 144 -5.31 -21.77 -0.96
N GLU A 145 -5.38 -22.21 -2.21
CA GLU A 145 -6.06 -23.46 -2.62
C GLU A 145 -5.41 -24.72 -2.02
N ASN A 146 -4.08 -24.76 -1.91
CA ASN A 146 -3.39 -25.88 -1.27
C ASN A 146 -3.59 -25.93 0.25
N ILE A 147 -3.64 -24.77 0.92
CA ILE A 147 -3.90 -24.69 2.37
C ILE A 147 -5.34 -25.09 2.69
N THR A 148 -6.30 -24.65 1.88
CA THR A 148 -7.72 -24.97 2.08
C THR A 148 -8.06 -26.45 1.81
N ASN A 149 -7.39 -27.08 0.83
CA ASN A 149 -7.57 -28.52 0.58
C ASN A 149 -6.88 -29.43 1.62
N LYS A 150 -5.83 -28.96 2.31
CA LYS A 150 -5.13 -29.76 3.32
C LYS A 150 -5.90 -29.92 4.64
N ASN A 151 -6.92 -29.10 4.88
CA ASN A 151 -7.77 -29.12 6.07
C ASN A 151 -9.08 -29.91 5.87
N ARG A 152 -9.17 -30.72 4.81
CA ARG A 152 -10.38 -31.48 4.42
C ARG A 152 -10.25 -33.00 4.51
N HIS A 153 -9.27 -33.50 5.25
CA HIS A 153 -9.08 -34.92 5.58
C HIS A 153 -8.90 -35.13 7.08
#